data_AF-A0A3B7R701-F1
#
_entry.id   AF-A0A3B7R701-F1
#
_cell.length_a   1.000
_cell.length_b   1.000
_cell.length_c   1.000
_cell.angle_alpha   90.00
_cell.angle_beta   90.00
_cell.angle_gamma   90.00
#
_symmetry.space_group_name_H-M   'P 1'
#
loop_
_entity.id
_entity.type
_entity.pdbx_description
1 polymer ?
#
loop_
_entity_poly.entity_id
_entity_poly.type
_entity_poly.pdbx_seq_one_letter_code
_entity_poly.pdbx_strand_id
1 'polypeptide(L)'
;MLERPSLIISFVQNPARVQSHFGHLGFQVETPEQLQQRLAVASAAGLVQRQEMGTNCCYAKQDKFWVNDPDGVEWEVYYFHEDAEFNDPHYDDLAASTGQCCIASAPAEALTTAPMAFTLVEAGPTPQCCSTGTC
;
A
#
# COMPACT_ATOMS: atom_id res chain seq x y z
N MET A 1 -9.06 22.01 -5.96
CA MET A 1 -9.68 20.93 -6.75
C MET A 1 -8.64 19.84 -6.95
N LEU A 2 -8.86 18.65 -6.36
CA LEU A 2 -8.08 17.42 -6.58
C LEU A 2 -8.71 16.59 -7.71
N GLU A 3 -9.12 17.25 -8.79
CA GLU A 3 -9.90 16.58 -9.83
C GLU A 3 -9.00 15.71 -10.71
N ARG A 4 -7.73 16.10 -10.89
CA ARG A 4 -6.68 15.29 -11.52
C ARG A 4 -5.28 15.56 -10.93
N PRO A 5 -4.58 14.53 -10.43
CA PRO A 5 -5.12 13.19 -10.13
C PRO A 5 -6.11 13.27 -8.97
N SER A 6 -7.14 12.42 -9.00
CA SER A 6 -8.02 12.21 -7.86
C SER A 6 -7.24 11.53 -6.72
N LEU A 7 -7.65 11.83 -5.48
CA LEU A 7 -7.14 11.15 -4.29
C LEU A 7 -8.29 10.40 -3.63
N ILE A 8 -8.10 9.10 -3.41
CA ILE A 8 -9.03 8.22 -2.69
C ILE A 8 -8.37 7.82 -1.39
N ILE A 9 -9.08 8.01 -0.28
CA ILE A 9 -8.63 7.64 1.06
C ILE A 9 -9.67 6.70 1.67
N SER A 10 -9.27 5.47 1.92
CA SER A 10 -10.10 4.45 2.55
C SER A 10 -9.67 4.24 4.00
N PHE A 11 -10.60 4.36 4.94
CA PHE A 11 -10.36 4.08 6.35
C PHE A 11 -10.89 2.70 6.72
N VAL A 12 -10.02 1.86 7.31
CA VAL A 12 -10.39 0.53 7.80
C VAL A 12 -10.30 0.55 9.33
N GLN A 13 -11.42 0.31 10.01
CA GLN A 13 -11.45 0.25 11.47
C GLN A 13 -11.04 -1.16 11.95
N ASN A 14 -9.80 -1.30 12.41
CA ASN A 14 -9.32 -2.54 13.05
C ASN A 14 -8.34 -2.22 14.19
N PRO A 15 -8.77 -2.25 15.48
CA PRO A 15 -7.93 -1.89 16.62
C PRO A 15 -6.67 -2.73 16.78
N ALA A 16 -6.71 -4.02 16.41
CA ALA A 16 -5.57 -4.93 16.53
C ALA A 16 -4.42 -4.60 15.57
N ARG A 17 -4.63 -3.66 14.67
CA ARG A 17 -3.84 -3.42 13.47
C ARG A 17 -3.38 -1.96 13.35
N VAL A 18 -3.65 -1.14 14.36
CA VAL A 18 -3.16 0.24 14.43
C VAL A 18 -1.65 0.24 14.72
N GLN A 19 -0.84 0.29 13.66
CA GLN A 19 0.61 0.31 13.73
C GLN A 19 1.21 1.19 12.62
N SER A 20 2.49 1.55 12.76
CA SER A 20 3.24 2.20 11.67
C SER A 20 3.33 1.27 10.45
N HIS A 21 3.30 1.83 9.23
CA HIS A 21 3.33 1.07 7.96
C HIS A 21 2.15 0.10 7.77
N PHE A 22 1.04 0.39 8.44
CA PHE A 22 -0.21 -0.30 8.22
C PHE A 22 -0.91 0.23 6.98
N GLY A 23 -1.10 -0.61 5.96
CA GLY A 23 -1.72 -0.13 4.73
C GLY A 23 -1.43 -0.99 3.53
N HIS A 24 -2.09 -0.62 2.45
CA HIS A 24 -1.52 -0.68 1.11
C HIS A 24 -1.70 0.70 0.50
N LEU A 25 -1.00 0.91 -0.60
CA LEU A 25 -1.17 2.06 -1.46
C LEU A 25 -1.75 1.59 -2.78
N GLY A 26 -2.37 2.49 -3.54
CA GLY A 26 -3.08 2.11 -4.74
C GLY A 26 -3.05 3.16 -5.84
N PHE A 27 -3.04 2.68 -7.09
CA PHE A 27 -3.31 3.49 -8.26
C PHE A 27 -4.61 3.01 -8.92
N GLN A 28 -5.64 3.86 -8.89
CA GLN A 28 -6.80 3.65 -9.73
C GLN A 28 -6.47 4.05 -11.17
N VAL A 29 -6.81 3.19 -12.12
CA VAL A 29 -6.78 3.50 -13.55
C VAL A 29 -8.18 3.82 -14.07
N GLU A 30 -8.26 4.60 -15.15
CA GLU A 30 -9.53 5.08 -15.68
C GLU A 30 -10.23 4.05 -16.59
N THR A 31 -9.49 3.06 -17.13
CA THR A 31 -10.06 2.07 -18.06
C THR A 31 -9.49 0.66 -17.84
N PRO A 32 -10.24 -0.40 -18.18
CA PRO A 32 -9.73 -1.77 -18.08
C PRO A 32 -8.54 -2.03 -19.00
N GLU A 33 -8.45 -1.38 -20.16
CA GLU A 33 -7.30 -1.51 -21.06
C GLU A 33 -6.03 -0.97 -20.42
N GLN A 34 -6.11 0.15 -19.68
CA GLN A 34 -4.99 0.67 -18.91
C GLN A 34 -4.54 -0.34 -17.86
N LEU A 35 -5.47 -0.99 -17.15
CA LEU A 35 -5.15 -2.04 -16.18
C LEU A 35 -4.38 -3.19 -16.85
N GLN A 36 -4.89 -3.69 -17.98
CA GLN A 36 -4.26 -4.79 -18.72
C GLN A 36 -2.86 -4.42 -19.22
N GLN A 37 -2.66 -3.19 -19.69
CA GLN A 37 -1.34 -2.69 -20.10
C GLN A 37 -0.35 -2.67 -18.92
N ARG A 38 -0.77 -2.14 -17.76
CA ARG A 38 0.07 -2.11 -16.56
C ARG A 38 0.39 -3.52 -16.05
N LEU A 39 -0.62 -4.39 -16.04
CA LEU A 39 -0.48 -5.79 -15.68
C LEU A 39 0.53 -6.51 -16.58
N ALA A 40 0.46 -6.32 -17.90
CA ALA A 40 1.40 -6.92 -18.84
C ALA A 40 2.85 -6.49 -18.57
N VAL A 41 3.08 -5.19 -18.30
CA VAL A 41 4.41 -4.68 -17.95
C VAL A 41 4.91 -5.28 -16.63
N ALA A 42 4.07 -5.27 -15.59
CA ALA A 42 4.42 -5.82 -14.28
C ALA A 42 4.68 -7.35 -14.34
N SER A 43 3.91 -8.07 -15.15
CA SER A 43 4.05 -9.52 -15.33
C SER A 43 5.34 -9.86 -16.06
N ALA A 44 5.68 -9.11 -17.12
CA ALA A 44 6.95 -9.28 -17.84
C ALA A 44 8.17 -9.02 -16.94
N ALA A 45 8.00 -8.16 -15.93
CA ALA A 45 9.02 -7.88 -14.91
C ALA A 45 9.00 -8.85 -13.72
N GLY A 46 8.06 -9.81 -13.66
CA GLY A 46 7.94 -10.77 -12.56
C GLY A 46 7.50 -10.16 -11.22
N LEU A 47 6.83 -9.00 -11.24
CA LEU A 47 6.47 -8.24 -10.04
C LEU A 47 5.11 -8.63 -9.43
N VAL A 48 4.22 -9.21 -10.25
CA VAL A 48 2.84 -9.50 -9.86
C VAL A 48 2.80 -10.62 -8.82
N GLN A 49 2.27 -10.30 -7.64
CA GLN A 49 2.04 -11.27 -6.56
C GLN A 49 0.67 -11.93 -6.66
N ARG A 50 -0.35 -11.14 -7.04
CA ARG A 50 -1.75 -11.58 -7.04
C ARG A 50 -2.57 -10.80 -8.07
N GLN A 51 -3.60 -11.46 -8.61
CA GLN A 51 -4.61 -10.87 -9.48
C GLN A 51 -6.00 -11.25 -8.98
N GLU A 52 -6.92 -10.29 -9.03
CA GLU A 52 -8.30 -10.42 -8.58
C GLU A 52 -9.18 -9.75 -9.63
N MET A 53 -9.95 -10.54 -10.39
CA MET A 53 -10.77 -10.06 -11.51
C MET A 53 -12.25 -10.21 -11.17
N GLY A 54 -13.01 -9.13 -11.32
CA GLY A 54 -14.44 -9.06 -11.04
C GLY A 54 -14.78 -9.25 -9.57
N THR A 55 -13.85 -8.90 -8.67
CA THR A 55 -13.96 -9.18 -7.24
C THR A 55 -14.67 -8.04 -6.53
N ASN A 56 -15.62 -8.38 -5.65
CA ASN A 56 -16.29 -7.42 -4.78
C ASN A 56 -15.50 -7.27 -3.48
N CYS A 57 -14.74 -6.18 -3.34
CA CYS A 57 -13.99 -5.86 -2.12
C CYS A 57 -14.53 -4.56 -1.51
N CYS A 58 -14.83 -4.55 -0.22
CA CYS A 58 -15.29 -3.38 0.52
C CYS A 58 -16.47 -2.64 -0.14
N TYR A 59 -17.47 -3.40 -0.63
CA TYR A 59 -18.64 -2.86 -1.34
C TYR A 59 -18.32 -2.18 -2.68
N ALA A 60 -17.22 -2.55 -3.33
CA ALA A 60 -16.86 -2.12 -4.68
C ALA A 60 -16.47 -3.31 -5.55
N LYS A 61 -16.98 -3.37 -6.77
CA LYS A 61 -16.57 -4.35 -7.78
C LYS A 61 -15.36 -3.85 -8.55
N GLN A 62 -14.27 -4.61 -8.55
CA GLN A 62 -12.99 -4.16 -9.07
C GLN A 62 -12.24 -5.28 -9.80
N ASP A 63 -11.42 -4.88 -10.77
CA ASP A 63 -10.31 -5.68 -11.26
C ASP A 63 -9.02 -5.09 -10.68
N LYS A 64 -8.14 -5.91 -10.12
CA LYS A 64 -6.88 -5.44 -9.56
C LYS A 64 -5.76 -6.45 -9.64
N PHE A 65 -4.54 -5.94 -9.60
CA PHE A 65 -3.35 -6.74 -9.35
C PHE A 65 -2.48 -6.08 -8.29
N TRP A 66 -1.69 -6.92 -7.62
CA TRP A 66 -0.89 -6.55 -6.46
C TRP A 66 0.59 -6.77 -6.75
N VAL A 67 1.41 -5.83 -6.29
CA VAL A 67 2.88 -5.93 -6.26
C VAL A 67 3.37 -5.53 -4.87
N ASN A 68 4.55 -6.00 -4.50
CA ASN A 68 5.24 -5.53 -3.30
C ASN A 68 6.43 -4.67 -3.72
N ASP A 69 6.63 -3.56 -3.02
CA ASP A 69 7.87 -2.80 -3.14
C ASP A 69 9.01 -3.45 -2.32
N PRO A 70 10.26 -2.98 -2.48
CA PRO A 70 11.39 -3.53 -1.73
C PRO A 70 11.29 -3.40 -0.20
N ASP A 71 10.47 -2.47 0.31
CA ASP A 71 10.23 -2.27 1.74
C ASP A 71 9.09 -3.16 2.27
N GLY A 72 8.47 -3.94 1.38
CA GLY A 72 7.37 -4.87 1.70
C GLY A 72 6.00 -4.22 1.70
N VAL A 73 5.87 -2.96 1.28
CA VAL A 73 4.55 -2.30 1.16
C VAL A 73 3.82 -2.92 -0.03
N GLU A 74 2.57 -3.31 0.18
CA GLU A 74 1.69 -3.78 -0.88
C GLU A 74 1.13 -2.58 -1.66
N TRP A 75 1.17 -2.72 -2.98
CA TRP A 75 0.62 -1.76 -3.93
C TRP A 75 -0.42 -2.45 -4.81
N GLU A 76 -1.63 -1.90 -4.87
CA GLU A 76 -2.63 -2.31 -5.85
C GLU A 76 -2.64 -1.36 -7.07
N VAL A 77 -2.86 -1.94 -8.24
CA VAL A 77 -3.33 -1.17 -9.40
C VAL A 77 -4.70 -1.74 -9.75
N TYR A 78 -5.70 -0.87 -9.80
CA TYR A 78 -7.09 -1.32 -9.91
C TYR A 78 -7.92 -0.49 -10.86
N TYR A 79 -8.91 -1.14 -11.46
CA TYR A 79 -10.01 -0.53 -12.18
C TYR A 79 -11.30 -0.73 -11.38
N PHE A 80 -11.99 0.37 -11.07
CA PHE A 80 -13.27 0.35 -10.39
C PHE A 80 -14.40 0.21 -11.42
N HIS A 81 -15.25 -0.80 -11.25
CA HIS A 81 -16.42 -0.99 -12.10
C HIS A 81 -17.61 -0.20 -11.57
N GLU A 82 -18.04 -0.54 -10.36
CA GLU A 82 -19.27 -0.06 -9.74
C GLU A 82 -19.27 -0.36 -8.23
N ASP A 83 -20.17 0.29 -7.50
CA ASP A 83 -20.47 -0.08 -6.12
C ASP A 83 -21.15 -1.47 -6.08
N ALA A 84 -20.87 -2.24 -5.05
CA ALA A 84 -21.42 -3.57 -4.83
C ALA A 84 -22.27 -3.59 -3.55
N GLU A 85 -23.44 -4.25 -3.60
CA GLU A 85 -24.34 -4.36 -2.44
C GLU A 85 -23.82 -5.30 -1.34
N PHE A 86 -22.85 -6.15 -1.67
CA PHE A 86 -22.27 -7.13 -0.76
C PHE A 86 -20.75 -7.20 -0.92
N ASN A 87 -20.08 -7.60 0.15
CA ASN A 87 -18.66 -7.91 0.16
C ASN A 87 -18.46 -9.40 -0.17
N ASP A 88 -17.43 -9.74 -0.95
CA ASP A 88 -17.13 -11.15 -1.22
C ASP A 88 -16.75 -11.86 0.10
N PRO A 89 -17.35 -13.02 0.42
CA PRO A 89 -17.07 -13.76 1.64
C PRO A 89 -15.61 -14.12 1.87
N HIS A 90 -14.80 -14.19 0.80
CA HIS A 90 -13.35 -14.35 0.91
C HIS A 90 -12.71 -13.25 1.78
N TYR A 91 -13.32 -12.07 1.83
CA TYR A 91 -12.87 -10.92 2.61
C TYR A 91 -13.70 -10.68 3.88
N ASP A 92 -14.74 -11.47 4.16
CA ASP A 92 -15.57 -11.31 5.36
C ASP A 92 -14.78 -11.67 6.63
N ASP A 93 -13.91 -12.68 6.52
CA ASP A 93 -13.00 -13.07 7.60
C ASP A 93 -11.86 -12.05 7.80
N LEU A 94 -11.67 -11.03 6.96
CA LEU A 94 -10.71 -9.94 7.21
C LEU A 94 -11.21 -8.93 8.25
N ALA A 95 -12.50 -8.96 8.58
CA ALA A 95 -13.01 -8.29 9.76
C ALA A 95 -12.61 -9.01 11.06
N ALA A 96 -12.38 -10.33 11.01
CA ALA A 96 -11.96 -11.17 12.14
C ALA A 96 -10.47 -11.58 12.11
N SER A 97 -9.80 -11.46 10.96
CA SER A 97 -8.43 -11.85 10.70
C SER A 97 -7.55 -10.64 10.37
N THR A 98 -6.25 -10.81 10.57
CA THR A 98 -5.21 -9.76 10.60
C THR A 98 -4.84 -9.19 9.22
N GLY A 99 -5.73 -9.23 8.23
CA GLY A 99 -5.51 -8.63 6.92
C GLY A 99 -6.30 -7.32 6.75
N GLN A 100 -6.04 -6.60 5.67
CA GLN A 100 -6.77 -5.37 5.34
C GLN A 100 -7.94 -5.77 4.45
N CYS A 101 -9.02 -5.00 4.40
CA CYS A 101 -10.21 -5.40 3.65
C CYS A 101 -9.92 -5.86 2.20
N CYS A 102 -8.85 -5.35 1.55
CA CYS A 102 -8.38 -5.86 0.24
C CYS A 102 -6.97 -6.48 0.22
N ILE A 103 -6.35 -6.75 1.36
CA ILE A 103 -5.08 -7.51 1.44
C ILE A 103 -5.41 -8.92 1.92
N ALA A 104 -5.17 -9.92 1.06
CA ALA A 104 -5.20 -11.31 1.48
C ALA A 104 -4.17 -11.54 2.60
N SER A 105 -4.50 -12.36 3.59
CA SER A 105 -3.57 -12.71 4.67
C SER A 105 -2.35 -13.45 4.12
N ALA A 106 -1.25 -12.73 3.90
CA ALA A 106 0.03 -13.34 3.56
C ALA A 106 0.64 -14.01 4.81
N PRO A 107 1.29 -15.18 4.69
CA PRO A 107 2.11 -15.71 5.77
C PRO A 107 3.24 -14.71 6.05
N ALA A 108 3.38 -14.30 7.30
CA ALA A 108 4.42 -13.39 7.73
C ALA A 108 5.79 -14.08 7.64
N GLU A 109 6.47 -13.96 6.50
CA GLU A 109 7.93 -14.13 6.47
C GLU A 109 8.57 -12.80 6.84
N ALA A 110 9.22 -12.80 8.01
CA ALA A 110 10.02 -11.68 8.45
C ALA A 110 11.20 -11.51 7.50
N LEU A 111 11.14 -10.50 6.63
CA LEU A 111 12.31 -10.05 5.90
C LEU A 111 13.30 -9.49 6.92
N THR A 112 14.34 -10.27 7.21
CA THR A 112 15.50 -9.78 7.95
C THR A 112 16.27 -8.83 7.04
N THR A 113 16.09 -7.53 7.23
CA THR A 113 16.93 -6.54 6.56
C THR A 113 18.36 -6.69 7.09
N ALA A 114 19.30 -6.96 6.18
CA ALA A 114 20.72 -6.90 6.51
C ALA A 114 21.07 -5.46 6.92
N PRO A 115 21.90 -5.25 7.96
CA PRO A 115 22.32 -3.91 8.34
C PRO A 115 23.03 -3.24 7.16
N MET A 116 22.68 -1.99 6.89
CA MET A 116 23.28 -1.17 5.84
C MET A 116 24.79 -1.11 6.07
N ALA A 117 25.59 -1.52 5.09
CA ALA A 117 27.05 -1.58 5.16
C ALA A 117 27.72 -0.19 5.01
N PHE A 118 27.10 0.85 5.55
CA PHE A 118 27.70 2.18 5.56
C PHE A 118 27.61 2.79 6.96
N THR A 119 28.76 3.21 7.46
CA THR A 119 28.86 3.88 8.75
C THR A 119 28.28 5.27 8.61
N LEU A 120 27.24 5.59 9.39
CA LEU A 120 26.80 6.98 9.57
C LEU A 120 27.97 7.75 10.18
N VAL A 121 28.53 8.68 9.42
CA VAL A 121 29.45 9.69 9.94
C VAL A 121 28.61 10.61 10.84
N GLU A 122 28.92 10.60 12.14
CA GLU A 122 28.33 11.56 13.08
C GLU A 122 28.61 12.99 12.58
N ALA A 123 27.54 13.78 12.47
CA ALA A 123 27.67 15.21 12.26
C ALA A 123 28.43 15.80 13.46
N GLY A 124 29.62 16.34 13.19
CA GLY A 124 30.43 17.03 14.19
C GLY A 124 29.64 18.18 14.85
N PRO A 125 30.03 18.57 16.07
CA PRO A 125 29.25 19.47 16.90
C PRO A 125 28.98 20.80 16.18
N THR A 126 27.71 21.21 16.22
CA THR A 126 27.22 22.51 15.76
C THR A 126 28.02 23.62 16.44
N PRO A 127 28.52 24.65 15.72
CA PRO A 127 29.22 25.75 16.37
C PRO A 127 28.26 26.47 17.32
N GLN A 128 28.63 26.47 18.60
CA GLN A 128 27.95 27.19 19.68
C GLN A 128 27.81 28.67 19.32
N CYS A 129 26.58 29.16 19.28
CA CYS A 129 26.28 30.58 19.20
C CYS A 129 26.84 31.26 20.46
N CYS A 130 27.87 32.07 20.30
CA CYS A 130 28.51 32.78 21.40
C CYS A 130 27.52 33.79 21.99
N SER A 131 27.13 33.57 23.24
CA SER A 131 26.54 34.60 24.08
C SER A 131 27.67 35.43 24.69
N THR A 132 27.65 36.74 24.46
CA THR A 132 28.25 37.81 25.28
C THR A 132 27.93 39.14 24.58
N GLY A 133 26.92 39.88 25.02
CA GLY A 133 27.07 41.03 25.94
C GLY A 133 26.73 42.31 25.16
N THR A 134 25.81 43.17 25.56
CA THR A 134 25.92 44.10 26.71
C THR A 134 24.54 44.70 27.02
N CYS A 135 24.38 45.18 28.26
CA CYS A 135 23.22 45.86 28.86
C CYS A 135 22.53 46.93 28.00
#